data_AF-Q2NJA7-F1
#
_entry.id   AF-Q2NJA7-F1
#
_cell.length_a   1.000
_cell.length_b   1.000
_cell.length_c   1.000
_cell.angle_alpha   90.00
_cell.angle_beta   90.00
_cell.angle_gamma   90.00
#
_symmetry.space_group_name_H-M   'P 1'
#
loop_
_entity.id
_entity.type
_entity.pdbx_description
1 polymer ?
#
loop_
_entity_poly.entity_id
_entity_poly.type
_entity_poly.pdbx_seq_one_letter_code
_entity_poly.pdbx_strand_id
1 'polypeptide(L)'
;MELYLKMIKLQKKIKIIYLCLITFIGILFIFNNPLMAMHNGNATPNNGHHNTNFETQARILQEMNREQAIIVQQIFNARNNNASKEIINNLVRQNIQLSQRISNQQIILHNAMPHENNRNQLNNSNNRRR
;
A
#
# COMPACT_ATOMS: atom_id res chain seq x y z
N MET A 1 -39.34 11.79 19.02
CA MET A 1 -38.37 12.57 18.21
C MET A 1 -36.92 12.38 18.68
N GLU A 2 -36.60 12.49 19.97
CA GLU A 2 -35.22 12.34 20.46
C GLU A 2 -34.56 10.96 20.22
N LEU A 3 -35.30 9.86 20.42
CA LEU A 3 -34.80 8.50 20.20
C LEU A 3 -34.36 8.27 18.74
N TYR A 4 -35.11 8.83 17.78
CA TYR A 4 -34.82 8.71 16.36
C TYR A 4 -33.54 9.46 15.96
N LEU A 5 -33.33 10.66 16.52
CA LEU A 5 -32.10 11.44 16.30
C LEU A 5 -30.86 10.73 16.89
N LYS A 6 -31.01 10.08 18.04
CA LYS A 6 -29.94 9.31 18.69
C LYS A 6 -29.53 8.11 17.84
N MET A 7 -30.50 7.39 17.26
CA MET A 7 -30.26 6.25 16.38
C MET A 7 -29.52 6.65 15.11
N ILE A 8 -29.89 7.78 14.49
CA ILE A 8 -29.20 8.30 13.30
C ILE A 8 -27.76 8.72 13.60
N LYS A 9 -27.51 9.35 14.77
CA LYS A 9 -26.14 9.69 15.21
C LYS A 9 -25.31 8.44 15.46
N LEU A 10 -25.90 7.40 16.05
CA LEU A 10 -25.22 6.14 16.32
C LEU A 10 -24.81 5.43 15.03
N GLN A 11 -25.70 5.37 14.03
CA GLN A 11 -25.39 4.78 12.72
C GLN A 11 -24.25 5.52 12.00
N LYS A 12 -24.19 6.85 12.10
CA LYS A 12 -23.07 7.64 11.54
C LYS A 12 -21.75 7.34 12.23
N LYS A 13 -21.75 7.16 13.56
CA LYS A 13 -20.55 6.78 14.32
C LYS A 13 -20.07 5.37 13.97
N ILE A 14 -20.99 4.40 13.85
CA ILE A 14 -20.67 3.02 13.48
C ILE A 14 -20.05 2.97 12.07
N LYS A 15 -20.60 3.73 11.10
CA LYS A 15 -20.01 3.80 9.75
C LYS A 15 -18.59 4.35 9.73
N ILE A 16 -18.30 5.36 10.54
CA ILE A 16 -16.96 5.95 10.67
C ILE A 16 -15.99 4.94 11.29
N ILE A 17 -16.40 4.25 12.36
CA ILE A 17 -15.60 3.21 13.01
C ILE A 17 -15.29 2.07 12.03
N TYR A 18 -16.28 1.65 11.24
CA TYR A 18 -16.12 0.59 10.25
C TYR A 18 -15.12 0.97 9.14
N LEU A 19 -15.21 2.22 8.66
CA LEU A 19 -14.26 2.74 7.68
C LEU A 19 -12.84 2.79 8.25
N CYS A 20 -12.67 3.28 9.49
CA CYS A 20 -11.37 3.29 10.17
C CYS A 20 -10.80 1.88 10.37
N LEU A 21 -11.62 0.90 10.75
CA LEU A 21 -11.21 -0.49 10.93
C LEU A 21 -10.68 -1.11 9.64
N ILE A 22 -11.37 -0.91 8.52
CA ILE A 22 -10.92 -1.41 7.21
C ILE A 22 -9.57 -0.82 6.82
N THR A 23 -9.36 0.48 7.04
CA THR A 23 -8.08 1.14 6.75
C THR A 23 -6.97 0.61 7.66
N PHE A 24 -7.27 0.40 8.95
CA PHE A 24 -6.30 -0.12 9.92
C PHE A 24 -5.88 -1.55 9.61
N ILE A 25 -6.82 -2.41 9.19
CA ILE A 25 -6.55 -3.79 8.76
C ILE A 25 -5.67 -3.78 7.50
N GLY A 26 -5.99 -2.91 6.52
CA GLY A 26 -5.16 -2.76 5.32
C GLY A 26 -3.71 -2.38 5.65
N ILE A 27 -3.52 -1.45 6.59
CA ILE A 27 -2.19 -1.03 7.07
C ILE A 27 -1.46 -2.16 7.81
N LEU A 28 -2.16 -2.91 8.66
CA LEU A 28 -1.61 -4.07 9.38
C LEU A 28 -1.08 -5.15 8.43
N PHE A 29 -1.78 -5.44 7.33
CA PHE A 29 -1.31 -6.39 6.31
C PHE A 29 -0.04 -5.90 5.58
N ILE A 30 0.16 -4.59 5.45
CA ILE A 30 1.38 -4.01 4.87
C ILE A 30 2.56 -4.16 5.83
N PHE A 31 2.37 -3.85 7.12
CA PHE A 31 3.45 -3.89 8.11
C PHE A 31 3.79 -5.30 8.62
N ASN A 32 2.87 -6.26 8.54
CA ASN A 32 3.07 -7.61 9.05
C ASN A 32 3.70 -8.58 8.04
N ASN A 33 4.16 -8.08 6.89
CA ASN A 33 5.07 -8.83 6.02
C ASN A 33 6.51 -8.57 6.48
N PRO A 34 7.25 -9.56 7.01
CA PRO A 34 8.65 -9.41 7.35
C PRO A 34 9.51 -9.50 6.09
N LEU A 35 9.28 -8.64 5.11
CA LEU A 35 10.08 -8.55 3.89
C LEU A 35 11.38 -7.75 4.08
N MET A 36 11.66 -7.30 5.31
CA MET A 36 12.80 -6.44 5.66
C MET A 36 13.58 -6.90 6.91
N ALA A 37 13.84 -8.20 7.03
CA ALA A 37 14.83 -8.67 8.01
C ALA A 37 15.57 -9.92 7.53
N MET A 38 16.01 -9.95 6.26
CA MET A 38 16.97 -10.97 5.83
C MET A 38 18.38 -10.53 6.20
N HIS A 39 18.72 -10.83 7.45
CA HIS A 39 20.00 -11.32 7.95
C HIS A 39 21.28 -10.82 7.25
N ASN A 40 22.02 -9.99 7.98
CA ASN A 40 23.39 -9.58 7.69
C ASN A 40 24.33 -10.78 7.86
N GLY A 41 24.52 -11.58 6.81
CA GLY A 41 25.43 -12.72 6.77
C GLY A 41 26.34 -12.64 5.55
N ASN A 42 27.56 -12.13 5.75
CA ASN A 42 28.72 -12.16 4.85
C ASN A 42 28.46 -11.92 3.36
N ALA A 43 28.62 -10.64 2.98
CA ALA A 43 28.72 -10.19 1.60
C ALA A 43 29.92 -10.81 0.89
N THR A 44 29.69 -11.89 0.15
CA THR A 44 30.49 -12.22 -1.04
C THR A 44 30.04 -11.26 -2.14
N PRO A 45 30.92 -10.45 -2.76
CA PRO A 45 30.53 -9.52 -3.81
C PRO A 45 30.37 -10.31 -5.11
N ASN A 46 29.25 -11.02 -5.25
CA ASN A 46 28.82 -11.51 -6.54
C ASN A 46 27.98 -10.41 -7.16
N ASN A 47 28.37 -9.98 -8.36
CA ASN A 47 27.75 -8.93 -9.17
C ASN A 47 26.34 -9.34 -9.64
N GLY A 48 25.44 -9.61 -8.69
CA GLY A 48 24.04 -9.87 -8.91
C GLY A 48 23.39 -8.56 -9.30
N HIS A 49 23.04 -8.47 -10.58
CA HIS A 49 22.24 -7.42 -11.20
C HIS A 49 21.18 -6.85 -10.23
N HIS A 50 21.52 -5.75 -9.56
CA HIS A 50 20.62 -5.05 -8.65
C HIS A 50 19.40 -4.63 -9.49
N ASN A 51 18.24 -5.24 -9.24
CA ASN A 51 17.01 -4.96 -9.98
C ASN A 51 16.46 -3.60 -9.54
N THR A 52 17.17 -2.54 -9.94
CA THR A 52 16.88 -1.13 -9.67
C THR A 52 15.45 -0.77 -10.06
N ASN A 53 14.87 -1.48 -11.03
CA ASN A 53 13.50 -1.27 -11.46
C ASN A 53 12.51 -1.60 -10.35
N PHE A 54 12.59 -2.79 -9.72
CA PHE A 54 11.67 -3.17 -8.63
C PHE A 54 11.70 -2.17 -7.47
N GLU A 55 12.89 -1.83 -6.98
CA GLU A 55 13.05 -0.88 -5.88
C GLU A 55 12.50 0.50 -6.23
N THR A 56 12.72 0.96 -7.46
CA THR A 56 12.18 2.24 -7.95
C THR A 56 10.65 2.19 -7.98
N GLN A 57 10.05 1.14 -8.53
CA GLN A 57 8.59 1.00 -8.56
C GLN A 57 7.99 0.92 -7.15
N ALA A 58 8.70 0.30 -6.19
CA ALA A 58 8.27 0.19 -4.80
C ALA A 58 8.28 1.55 -4.09
N ARG A 59 9.34 2.35 -4.29
CA ARG A 59 9.42 3.73 -3.76
C ARG A 59 8.32 4.63 -4.33
N ILE A 60 8.06 4.54 -5.64
CA ILE A 60 6.97 5.29 -6.28
C ILE A 60 5.62 4.91 -5.65
N LEU A 61 5.36 3.61 -5.47
CA LEU A 61 4.13 3.15 -4.82
C LEU A 61 4.02 3.64 -3.36
N GLN A 62 5.12 3.64 -2.62
CA GLN A 62 5.17 4.13 -1.25
C GLN A 62 4.82 5.63 -1.17
N GLU A 63 5.41 6.45 -2.04
CA GLU A 63 5.15 7.90 -2.05
C GLU A 63 3.69 8.20 -2.42
N MET A 64 3.12 7.51 -3.40
CA MET A 64 1.69 7.68 -3.73
C MET A 64 0.76 7.29 -2.57
N ASN A 65 1.07 6.23 -1.83
CA ASN A 65 0.30 5.87 -0.64
C ASN A 65 0.42 6.93 0.46
N ARG A 66 1.59 7.57 0.60
CA ARG A 66 1.79 8.69 1.52
C ARG A 66 0.95 9.91 1.11
N GLU A 67 0.96 10.27 -0.17
CA GLU A 67 0.12 11.34 -0.71
C GLU A 67 -1.38 11.06 -0.49
N GLN A 68 -1.81 9.81 -0.69
CA GLN A 68 -3.20 9.41 -0.46
C GLN A 68 -3.61 9.64 1.01
N ALA A 69 -2.75 9.30 1.97
CA ALA A 69 -2.99 9.56 3.38
C ALA A 69 -3.12 11.07 3.67
N ILE A 70 -2.31 11.91 3.03
CA ILE A 70 -2.39 13.37 3.17
C ILE A 70 -3.74 13.89 2.65
N ILE A 71 -4.17 13.47 1.45
CA ILE A 71 -5.46 13.89 0.87
C ILE A 71 -6.62 13.45 1.76
N VAL A 72 -6.59 12.23 2.28
CA VAL A 72 -7.60 11.72 3.22
C VAL A 72 -7.67 12.59 4.47
N GLN A 73 -6.52 12.97 5.05
CA GLN A 73 -6.49 13.88 6.19
C GLN A 73 -7.05 15.26 5.85
N GLN A 74 -6.75 15.79 4.66
CA GLN A 74 -7.31 17.06 4.18
C GLN A 74 -8.84 17.00 4.03
N ILE A 75 -9.40 15.88 3.56
CA ILE A 75 -10.86 15.68 3.49
C ILE A 75 -11.46 15.75 4.90
N PHE A 76 -10.85 15.08 5.88
CA PHE A 76 -11.33 15.13 7.27
C PHE A 76 -11.25 16.54 7.85
N ASN A 77 -10.12 17.23 7.66
CA ASN A 77 -9.94 18.59 8.15
C ASN A 77 -10.93 19.57 7.49
N ALA A 78 -11.10 19.49 6.17
CA ALA A 78 -12.05 20.29 5.42
C ALA A 78 -13.48 20.08 5.93
N ARG A 79 -13.85 18.83 6.22
CA ARG A 79 -15.17 18.51 6.78
C ARG A 79 -15.35 19.05 8.20
N ASN A 80 -14.34 18.92 9.06
CA ASN A 80 -14.38 19.43 10.43
C ASN A 80 -14.47 20.96 10.47
N ASN A 81 -13.84 21.63 9.51
CA ASN A 81 -13.86 23.08 9.36
C ASN A 81 -15.08 23.59 8.57
N ASN A 82 -16.07 22.73 8.29
CA ASN A 82 -17.26 23.05 7.48
C ASN A 82 -16.93 23.72 6.14
N ALA A 83 -15.85 23.29 5.49
CA ALA A 83 -15.48 23.75 4.16
C ALA A 83 -16.62 23.49 3.16
N SER A 84 -16.61 24.24 2.05
CA SER A 84 -17.64 24.10 1.03
C SER A 84 -17.69 22.68 0.46
N LYS A 85 -18.89 22.26 0.04
CA LYS A 85 -19.09 20.95 -0.61
C LYS A 85 -18.20 20.81 -1.84
N GLU A 86 -17.96 21.90 -2.56
CA GLU A 86 -17.08 21.93 -3.73
C GLU A 86 -15.63 21.56 -3.36
N ILE A 87 -15.07 22.17 -2.31
CA ILE A 87 -13.72 21.86 -1.83
C ILE A 87 -13.61 20.38 -1.44
N ILE A 88 -14.59 19.88 -0.67
CA ILE A 88 -14.62 18.48 -0.24
C ILE A 88 -14.73 17.53 -1.45
N ASN A 89 -15.60 17.84 -2.42
CA ASN A 89 -15.79 17.03 -3.62
C ASN A 89 -14.53 17.01 -4.49
N ASN A 90 -13.84 18.14 -4.62
CA ASN A 90 -12.58 18.22 -5.36
C ASN A 90 -11.50 17.33 -4.71
N LEU A 91 -11.35 17.37 -3.38
CA LEU A 91 -10.43 16.49 -2.65
C LEU A 91 -10.81 15.00 -2.79
N VAL A 92 -12.10 14.68 -2.70
CA VAL A 92 -12.58 13.30 -2.91
C VAL A 92 -12.28 12.82 -4.33
N ARG A 93 -12.49 13.66 -5.35
CA ARG A 93 -12.17 13.33 -6.74
C ARG A 93 -10.67 13.10 -6.94
N GLN A 94 -9.82 13.94 -6.36
CA GLN A 94 -8.36 13.74 -6.36
C GLN A 94 -7.98 12.41 -5.70
N ASN A 95 -8.58 12.08 -4.55
CA ASN A 95 -8.34 10.82 -3.86
C ASN A 95 -8.71 9.61 -4.72
N ILE A 96 -9.84 9.65 -5.43
CA ILE A 96 -10.26 8.56 -6.33
C ILE A 96 -9.26 8.39 -7.48
N GLN A 97 -8.83 9.48 -8.10
CA GLN A 97 -7.86 9.44 -9.19
C GLN A 97 -6.51 8.88 -8.72
N LEU A 98 -6.02 9.31 -7.56
CA LEU A 98 -4.78 8.79 -6.98
C LEU A 98 -4.91 7.30 -6.63
N SER A 99 -6.05 6.88 -6.08
CA SER A 99 -6.33 5.46 -5.79
C SER A 99 -6.26 4.58 -7.04
N GLN A 100 -6.76 5.07 -8.19
CA GLN A 100 -6.63 4.37 -9.47
C GLN A 100 -5.16 4.26 -9.93
N ARG A 101 -4.37 5.33 -9.76
CA ARG A 101 -2.94 5.31 -10.08
C ARG A 101 -2.16 4.33 -9.20
N ILE A 102 -2.46 4.29 -7.90
CA ILE A 102 -1.90 3.33 -6.95
C ILE A 102 -2.19 1.90 -7.40
N SER A 103 -3.44 1.61 -7.78
CA SER A 103 -3.83 0.28 -8.28
C SER A 103 -3.04 -0.11 -9.54
N ASN A 104 -2.86 0.81 -10.49
CA ASN A 104 -2.06 0.54 -11.69
C ASN A 104 -0.58 0.31 -11.35
N GLN A 105 -0.04 1.09 -10.41
CA GLN A 105 1.34 0.95 -9.96
C GLN A 105 1.59 -0.37 -9.23
N GLN A 106 0.63 -0.91 -8.50
CA GLN A 106 0.74 -2.23 -7.87
C GLN A 106 0.97 -3.33 -8.92
N ILE A 107 0.31 -3.24 -10.07
CA ILE A 107 0.52 -4.18 -11.19
C ILE A 107 1.94 -4.03 -11.74
N ILE A 108 2.42 -2.81 -11.93
CA ILE A 108 3.78 -2.53 -12.41
C ILE A 108 4.82 -3.09 -11.43
N LEU A 109 4.63 -2.88 -10.13
CA LEU A 109 5.51 -3.40 -9.09
C LEU A 109 5.54 -4.93 -9.08
N HIS A 110 4.36 -5.56 -9.18
CA HIS A 110 4.24 -7.01 -9.26
C HIS A 110 5.02 -7.58 -10.45
N ASN A 111 4.92 -6.93 -11.62
CA ASN A 111 5.65 -7.35 -12.83
C ASN A 111 7.16 -7.12 -12.74
N ALA A 112 7.59 -6.13 -11.94
CA ALA A 112 9.00 -5.85 -11.70
C ALA A 112 9.64 -6.79 -10.66
N MET A 113 8.84 -7.54 -9.90
CA MET A 113 9.33 -8.41 -8.83
C MET A 113 10.32 -9.45 -9.38
N PRO A 114 11.51 -9.61 -8.79
CA PRO A 114 12.45 -10.62 -9.22
C PRO A 114 11.84 -12.01 -9.00
N HIS A 115 11.69 -12.77 -10.08
CA HIS A 115 11.26 -14.16 -10.00
C HIS A 115 12.53 -15.02 -9.87
N GLU A 116 12.68 -15.74 -8.75
CA GLU A 116 13.73 -16.74 -8.62
C GLU A 116 13.50 -17.85 -9.65
N ASN A 117 14.21 -17.78 -10.77
CA ASN A 117 14.30 -18.91 -11.68
C ASN A 117 15.13 -20.00 -10.98
N ASN A 118 14.44 -21.06 -10.55
CA ASN A 118 15.00 -22.29 -9.98
C ASN A 118 15.86 -23.11 -10.98
N ARG A 119 16.59 -22.45 -11.89
CA ARG A 119 17.46 -23.10 -12.90
C ARG A 119 18.75 -23.67 -12.31
N ASN A 120 19.12 -23.33 -11.08
CA ASN A 120 20.39 -23.76 -10.48
C ASN A 120 20.33 -25.13 -9.76
N GLN A 121 19.16 -25.75 -9.59
CA GLN A 121 19.10 -27.11 -9.01
C GLN A 121 19.35 -28.23 -10.02
N LEU A 122 19.19 -28.00 -11.34
CA LEU A 122 19.36 -29.09 -12.33
C LEU A 122 20.84 -29.37 -12.67
N ASN A 123 21.73 -28.38 -12.57
CA ASN A 123 23.13 -28.54 -12.97
C ASN A 123 24.03 -29.18 -11.90
N ASN A 124 23.61 -29.21 -10.62
CA ASN A 124 24.42 -29.83 -9.56
C ASN A 124 24.17 -31.34 -9.41
N SER A 125 23.13 -31.89 -10.05
CA SER A 125 22.87 -33.34 -10.05
C SER A 125 23.74 -34.12 -11.04
N ASN A 126 24.30 -33.47 -12.06
CA ASN A 126 25.08 -34.15 -13.11
C ASN A 126 26.59 -34.25 -12.82
N ASN A 127 27.11 -33.51 -11.83
CA ASN A 127 28.54 -33.53 -11.49
C ASN A 127 28.93 -34.48 -10.36
N ARG A 128 27.98 -35.28 -9.84
CA ARG A 128 28.23 -36.32 -8.82
C ARG A 128 28.27 -37.75 -9.38
N ARG A 129 28.20 -37.92 -10.70
CA ARG A 129 28.18 -39.23 -11.38
C ARG A 129 29.30 -39.42 -12.42
N ARG A 130 30.42 -38.72 -12.30
CA ARG A 130 31.64 -39.02 -13.07
C ARG A 130 32.84 -39.09 -12.14
#